data_AF-A0A399PRJ1-F1
#
_entry.id   AF-A0A399PRJ1-F1
#
_cell.length_a   1.000
_cell.length_b   1.000
_cell.length_c   1.000
_cell.angle_alpha   90.00
_cell.angle_beta   90.00
_cell.angle_gamma   90.00
#
_symmetry.space_group_name_H-M   'P 1'
#
loop_
_entity.id
_entity.type
_entity.pdbx_description
1 polymer ?
#
loop_
_entity_poly.entity_id
_entity_poly.type
_entity_poly.pdbx_seq_one_letter_code
_entity_poly.pdbx_strand_id
1 'polypeptide(L)'
;LGSALRAGVSAPVADPSPAASSPAADGGLSTGLPSDAVSMRSELDEGVTAQLAVTAKPYGTRFDWSCAYAGGGVGQGSYDLVAIDDTGSRTVVATWGAGQTESRLLAATSSLPIDRIREVQITPSDSDVVLASRDL
;
A
#
# COMPACT_ATOMS: atom_id res chain seq x y z
N LEU A 1 -16.92 60.63 -36.74
CA LEU A 1 -15.63 59.99 -36.41
C LEU A 1 -15.30 60.44 -34.99
N GLY A 2 -15.71 59.81 -33.88
CA GLY A 2 -15.76 58.40 -33.50
C GLY A 2 -15.09 58.30 -32.12
N SER A 3 -15.70 58.89 -31.09
CA SER A 3 -15.16 58.95 -29.72
C SER A 3 -15.52 57.67 -28.96
N ALA A 4 -14.53 56.85 -28.63
CA ALA A 4 -14.72 55.64 -27.84
C ALA A 4 -14.26 55.84 -26.39
N LEU A 5 -15.20 55.72 -25.45
CA LEU A 5 -14.95 55.57 -24.02
C LEU A 5 -14.13 54.29 -23.76
N ARG A 6 -13.05 54.37 -22.97
CA ARG A 6 -12.43 53.21 -22.32
C ARG A 6 -12.77 53.24 -20.83
N ALA A 7 -13.75 52.43 -20.44
CA ALA A 7 -14.03 52.12 -19.04
C ALA A 7 -12.99 51.09 -18.55
N GLY A 8 -12.20 51.45 -17.55
CA GLY A 8 -11.33 50.50 -16.85
C GLY A 8 -12.16 49.69 -15.86
N VAL A 9 -12.14 48.37 -16.01
CA VAL A 9 -12.65 47.44 -14.99
C VAL A 9 -11.45 46.79 -14.33
N SER A 10 -11.25 47.05 -13.04
CA SER A 10 -10.30 46.34 -12.20
C SER A 10 -10.85 44.94 -11.96
N ALA A 11 -10.18 43.91 -12.49
CA ALA A 11 -10.45 42.53 -12.09
C ALA A 11 -9.82 42.26 -10.72
N PRO A 12 -10.51 41.60 -9.78
CA PRO A 12 -9.90 41.18 -8.52
C PRO A 12 -8.83 40.11 -8.80
N VAL A 13 -7.68 40.29 -8.16
CA VAL A 13 -6.57 39.34 -8.11
C VAL A 13 -7.11 37.98 -7.66
N ALA A 14 -6.86 36.94 -8.46
CA ALA A 14 -7.15 35.56 -8.13
C ALA A 14 -6.39 35.17 -6.85
N ASP A 15 -7.12 34.71 -5.85
CA ASP A 15 -6.58 34.09 -4.64
C ASP A 15 -5.81 32.81 -5.06
N PRO A 16 -4.56 32.58 -4.62
CA PRO A 16 -3.94 31.29 -4.80
C PRO A 16 -4.63 30.29 -3.86
N SER A 17 -5.61 29.58 -4.39
CA SER A 17 -6.11 28.34 -3.76
C SER A 17 -4.89 27.48 -3.43
N PRO A 18 -4.65 27.09 -2.17
CA PRO A 18 -3.56 26.19 -1.87
C PRO A 18 -3.81 24.91 -2.65
N ALA A 19 -2.87 24.57 -3.54
CA ALA A 19 -2.82 23.24 -4.13
C ALA A 19 -2.72 22.26 -2.96
N ALA A 20 -3.86 21.68 -2.60
CA ALA A 20 -3.90 20.57 -1.69
C ALA A 20 -2.96 19.51 -2.28
N SER A 21 -1.88 19.24 -1.57
CA SER A 21 -1.00 18.12 -1.87
C SER A 21 -1.87 16.87 -1.94
N SER A 22 -2.06 16.34 -3.15
CA SER A 22 -2.75 15.07 -3.33
C SER A 22 -2.00 13.99 -2.55
N PRO A 23 -2.62 13.24 -1.63
CA PRO A 23 -2.04 11.98 -1.16
C PRO A 23 -2.29 10.95 -2.27
N ALA A 24 -1.52 11.04 -3.36
CA ALA A 24 -1.65 10.15 -4.52
C ALA A 24 -0.58 9.05 -4.46
N ALA A 25 -0.82 8.02 -3.64
CA ALA A 25 -0.18 6.72 -3.81
C ALA A 25 -1.04 5.56 -3.26
N ASP A 26 -1.73 5.74 -2.12
CA ASP A 26 -2.40 4.62 -1.44
C ASP A 26 -3.78 4.25 -2.00
N GLY A 27 -4.52 5.24 -2.53
CA GLY A 27 -5.90 5.04 -2.99
C GLY A 27 -6.02 4.06 -4.17
N GLY A 28 -4.98 3.96 -4.99
CA GLY A 28 -4.94 3.05 -6.13
C GLY A 28 -4.78 1.58 -5.73
N LEU A 29 -4.05 1.31 -4.65
CA LEU A 29 -3.72 -0.06 -4.21
C LEU A 29 -4.92 -0.78 -3.57
N SER A 30 -5.84 -0.03 -2.97
CA SER A 30 -7.07 -0.59 -2.37
C SER A 30 -8.11 -1.02 -3.39
N THR A 31 -8.01 -0.54 -4.64
CA THR A 31 -9.01 -0.81 -5.67
C THR A 31 -9.08 -2.30 -5.98
N GLY A 32 -10.21 -2.93 -5.67
CA GLY A 32 -10.46 -4.36 -5.90
C GLY A 32 -10.08 -5.29 -4.74
N LEU A 33 -9.47 -4.76 -3.68
CA LEU A 33 -9.29 -5.49 -2.43
C LEU A 33 -10.60 -5.53 -1.61
N PRO A 34 -10.70 -6.42 -0.60
CA PRO A 34 -11.75 -6.37 0.40
C PRO A 34 -11.89 -4.98 1.05
N SER A 35 -13.11 -4.61 1.44
CA SER A 35 -13.42 -3.27 1.96
C SER A 35 -12.78 -2.95 3.31
N ASP A 36 -12.31 -3.96 4.02
CA ASP A 36 -11.56 -3.90 5.27
C ASP A 36 -10.04 -3.86 5.07
N ALA A 37 -9.56 -3.72 3.83
CA ALA A 37 -8.15 -3.52 3.55
C ALA A 37 -7.62 -2.24 4.21
N VAL A 38 -6.48 -2.37 4.88
CA VAL A 38 -5.82 -1.30 5.62
C VAL A 38 -4.38 -1.12 5.15
N SER A 39 -3.86 0.10 5.33
CA SER A 39 -2.47 0.40 4.99
C SER A 39 -1.49 -0.32 5.92
N MET A 40 -0.43 -0.86 5.35
CA MET A 40 0.75 -1.30 6.07
C MET A 40 1.64 -0.09 6.37
N ARG A 41 2.30 -0.07 7.51
CA ARG A 41 3.32 0.93 7.87
C ARG A 41 4.59 0.61 7.09
N SER A 42 5.12 1.57 6.34
CA SER A 42 6.45 1.43 5.74
C SER A 42 7.52 1.59 6.82
N GLU A 43 8.48 0.68 6.87
CA GLU A 43 9.57 0.70 7.87
C GLU A 43 10.86 1.36 7.35
N LEU A 44 10.88 1.70 6.06
CA LEU A 44 11.98 2.38 5.37
C LEU A 44 11.43 3.56 4.55
N ASP A 45 12.17 4.67 4.50
CA ASP A 45 11.75 5.92 3.81
C ASP A 45 11.47 5.73 2.31
N GLU A 46 12.19 4.80 1.66
CA GLU A 46 12.01 4.40 0.25
C GLU A 46 11.60 2.91 0.17
N GLY A 47 10.67 2.50 1.04
CA GLY A 47 10.25 1.11 1.19
C GLY A 47 9.11 0.66 0.27
N VAL A 48 8.34 -0.30 0.80
CA VAL A 48 7.11 -0.80 0.19
C VAL A 48 5.93 -0.04 0.76
N THR A 49 5.01 0.38 -0.10
CA THR A 49 3.68 0.85 0.28
C THR A 49 2.68 -0.27 -0.03
N ALA A 50 1.83 -0.64 0.93
CA ALA A 50 0.92 -1.76 0.74
C ALA A 50 -0.43 -1.58 1.43
N GLN A 51 -1.46 -2.16 0.81
CA GLN A 51 -2.79 -2.33 1.38
C GLN A 51 -3.01 -3.82 1.62
N LEU A 52 -3.49 -4.18 2.81
CA LEU A 52 -3.66 -5.56 3.25
C LEU A 52 -5.04 -5.74 3.90
N ALA A 53 -5.76 -6.77 3.48
CA ALA A 53 -6.89 -7.33 4.21
C ALA A 53 -6.50 -8.71 4.76
N VAL A 54 -6.84 -8.96 6.03
CA VAL A 54 -6.64 -10.24 6.69
C VAL A 54 -7.99 -10.72 7.19
N THR A 55 -8.49 -11.82 6.64
CA THR A 55 -9.85 -12.30 6.89
C THR A 55 -9.83 -13.71 7.47
N ALA A 56 -10.52 -13.90 8.60
CA ALA A 56 -10.77 -15.21 9.17
C ALA A 56 -11.54 -16.11 8.19
N LYS A 57 -11.15 -17.37 8.10
CA LYS A 57 -11.85 -18.41 7.33
C LYS A 57 -11.99 -19.69 8.17
N PRO A 58 -12.96 -20.57 7.87
CA PRO A 58 -13.11 -21.83 8.61
C PRO A 58 -11.87 -22.75 8.54
N TYR A 59 -11.02 -22.56 7.55
CA TYR A 59 -9.80 -23.33 7.32
C TYR A 59 -8.51 -22.61 7.77
N GLY A 60 -8.61 -21.42 8.38
CA GLY A 60 -7.45 -20.61 8.78
C GLY A 60 -7.64 -19.13 8.42
N THR A 61 -6.64 -18.53 7.77
CA THR A 61 -6.64 -17.10 7.44
C THR A 61 -6.42 -16.88 5.95
N ARG A 62 -7.19 -15.95 5.37
CA ARG A 62 -6.98 -15.44 4.02
C ARG A 62 -6.32 -14.07 4.08
N PHE A 63 -5.38 -13.85 3.20
CA PHE A 63 -4.67 -12.58 3.01
C PHE A 63 -4.95 -12.10 1.60
N ASP A 64 -5.31 -10.83 1.45
CA ASP A 64 -5.46 -10.16 0.16
C ASP A 64 -4.67 -8.85 0.21
N TRP A 65 -3.78 -8.61 -0.75
CA TRP A 65 -2.94 -7.41 -0.74
C TRP A 65 -2.59 -6.88 -2.12
N SER A 66 -2.26 -5.59 -2.13
CA SER A 66 -1.62 -4.91 -3.24
C SER A 66 -0.47 -4.07 -2.69
N CYS A 67 0.60 -3.93 -3.45
CA CYS A 67 1.77 -3.16 -3.06
C CYS A 67 2.37 -2.38 -4.24
N ALA A 68 2.98 -1.26 -3.91
CA ALA A 68 3.83 -0.47 -4.79
C ALA A 68 5.24 -0.40 -4.23
N TYR A 69 6.22 -0.40 -5.12
CA TYR A 69 7.64 -0.42 -4.77
C TYR A 69 8.26 0.94 -5.11
N ALA A 70 8.95 1.54 -4.14
CA ALA A 70 9.81 2.68 -4.43
C ALA A 70 10.83 2.30 -5.53
N GLY A 71 11.16 3.26 -6.40
CA GLY A 71 12.11 3.03 -7.49
C GLY A 71 11.62 2.12 -8.63
N GLY A 72 10.34 1.71 -8.64
CA GLY A 72 9.74 0.99 -9.77
C GLY A 72 9.89 -0.53 -9.74
N GLY A 73 10.36 -1.12 -8.63
CA GLY A 73 10.38 -2.58 -8.42
C GLY A 73 11.31 -3.38 -9.34
N VAL A 74 11.85 -2.76 -10.39
CA VAL A 74 12.71 -3.39 -11.40
C VAL A 74 14.02 -3.87 -10.78
N GLY A 75 14.17 -5.20 -10.68
CA GLY A 75 15.40 -5.85 -10.24
C GLY A 75 15.50 -6.19 -8.75
N GLN A 76 14.44 -5.98 -7.95
CA GLN A 76 14.46 -6.26 -6.50
C GLN A 76 14.19 -7.72 -6.11
N GLY A 77 14.01 -8.62 -7.08
CA GLY A 77 13.82 -10.04 -6.83
C GLY A 77 12.39 -10.39 -6.38
N SER A 78 12.29 -11.37 -5.50
CA SER A 78 11.02 -11.83 -4.91
C SER A 78 10.81 -11.20 -3.54
N TYR A 79 9.54 -11.09 -3.14
CA TYR A 79 9.11 -10.67 -1.82
C TYR A 79 8.29 -11.77 -1.15
N ASP A 80 8.31 -11.78 0.17
CA ASP A 80 7.52 -12.66 1.00
C ASP A 80 6.50 -11.85 1.81
N LEU A 81 5.32 -12.46 2.01
CA LEU A 81 4.33 -12.02 3.00
C LEU A 81 4.50 -12.97 4.17
N VAL A 82 4.87 -12.42 5.32
CA VAL A 82 5.22 -13.20 6.51
C VAL A 82 4.21 -12.89 7.60
N ALA A 83 3.52 -13.92 8.09
CA ALA A 83 2.70 -13.83 9.29
C ALA A 83 3.56 -14.16 10.52
N ILE A 84 3.52 -13.28 11.53
CA ILE A 84 4.17 -13.46 12.83
C ILE A 84 3.10 -13.85 13.83
N ASP A 85 3.27 -15.00 14.47
CA ASP A 85 2.33 -15.46 15.50
C ASP A 85 2.61 -14.88 16.90
N ASP A 86 1.75 -15.20 17.85
CA ASP A 86 1.84 -14.76 19.25
C ASP A 86 3.05 -15.32 20.01
N THR A 87 3.76 -16.30 19.44
CA THR A 87 5.04 -16.82 19.95
C THR A 87 6.25 -16.14 19.30
N GLY A 88 6.02 -15.28 18.30
CA GLY A 88 7.05 -14.66 17.48
C GLY A 88 7.52 -15.55 16.31
N SER A 89 6.85 -16.68 16.04
CA SER A 89 7.22 -17.57 14.95
C SER A 89 6.85 -16.97 13.59
N ARG A 90 7.78 -17.08 12.63
CA ARG A 90 7.65 -16.56 11.26
C ARG A 90 7.07 -17.64 10.35
N THR A 91 5.98 -17.32 9.67
CA THR A 91 5.40 -18.18 8.61
C THR A 91 5.31 -17.38 7.31
N VAL A 92 6.06 -17.79 6.28
CA VAL A 92 5.88 -17.25 4.92
C VAL A 92 4.55 -17.79 4.38
N VAL A 93 3.58 -16.90 4.17
CA VAL A 93 2.25 -17.27 3.65
C VAL A 93 2.15 -17.11 2.13
N ALA A 94 3.04 -16.30 1.53
CA ALA A 94 3.12 -16.13 0.08
C ALA A 94 4.51 -15.61 -0.32
N THR A 95 4.91 -15.94 -1.54
CA THR A 95 6.08 -15.36 -2.22
C THR A 95 5.67 -14.90 -3.62
N TRP A 96 6.09 -13.71 -4.05
CA TRP A 96 5.81 -13.18 -5.39
C TRP A 96 6.98 -12.36 -5.94
N GLY A 97 7.05 -12.25 -7.27
CA GLY A 97 8.04 -11.41 -7.93
C GLY A 97 7.61 -9.95 -8.04
N ALA A 98 8.57 -9.03 -7.91
CA ALA A 98 8.43 -7.60 -8.19
C ALA A 98 8.26 -7.34 -9.70
N GLY A 99 7.14 -7.76 -10.32
CA GLY A 99 7.03 -7.77 -11.78
C GLY A 99 7.27 -6.41 -12.45
N GLN A 100 6.75 -5.33 -11.86
CA GLN A 100 6.84 -3.93 -12.30
C GLN A 100 6.80 -3.02 -11.06
N THR A 101 6.46 -1.72 -11.23
CA THR A 101 6.27 -0.74 -10.15
C THR A 101 5.30 -1.17 -9.05
N GLU A 102 4.39 -2.09 -9.33
CA GLU A 102 3.37 -2.56 -8.39
C GLU A 102 3.03 -4.03 -8.58
N SER A 103 2.41 -4.62 -7.57
CA SER A 103 1.75 -5.93 -7.63
C SER A 103 0.39 -5.82 -6.98
N ARG A 104 -0.66 -6.15 -7.74
CA ARG A 104 -2.06 -5.91 -7.35
C ARG A 104 -2.83 -7.20 -7.15
N LEU A 105 -3.79 -7.17 -6.23
CA LEU A 105 -4.80 -8.21 -6.04
C LEU A 105 -4.18 -9.60 -5.80
N LEU A 106 -3.06 -9.62 -5.09
CA LEU A 106 -2.43 -10.85 -4.63
C LEU A 106 -3.28 -11.44 -3.51
N ALA A 107 -3.32 -12.78 -3.45
CA ALA A 107 -4.08 -13.48 -2.44
C ALA A 107 -3.38 -14.79 -2.05
N ALA A 108 -3.51 -15.15 -0.78
CA ALA A 108 -2.99 -16.39 -0.22
C ALA A 108 -3.82 -16.84 0.98
N THR A 109 -3.62 -18.10 1.38
CA THR A 109 -4.25 -18.66 2.57
C THR A 109 -3.24 -19.43 3.40
N SER A 110 -3.39 -19.34 4.72
CA SER A 110 -2.63 -20.12 5.70
C SER A 110 -3.60 -20.88 6.61
N SER A 111 -3.16 -22.02 7.14
CA SER A 111 -3.88 -22.75 8.19
C SER A 111 -3.78 -22.06 9.57
N LEU A 112 -2.93 -21.03 9.70
CA LEU A 112 -2.78 -20.25 10.92
C LEU A 112 -4.09 -19.52 11.25
N PRO A 113 -4.67 -19.70 12.46
CA PRO A 113 -5.85 -18.97 12.88
C PRO A 113 -5.56 -17.47 13.04
N ILE A 114 -6.49 -16.60 12.63
CA ILE A 114 -6.26 -15.14 12.67
C ILE A 114 -5.95 -14.63 14.09
N ASP A 115 -6.57 -15.21 15.12
CA ASP A 115 -6.38 -14.82 16.52
C ASP A 115 -4.99 -15.14 17.08
N ARG A 116 -4.19 -15.91 16.32
CA ARG A 116 -2.79 -16.21 16.63
C ARG A 116 -1.83 -15.26 15.92
N ILE A 117 -2.26 -14.54 14.89
CA ILE A 117 -1.41 -13.64 14.11
C ILE A 117 -1.36 -12.29 14.82
N ARG A 118 -0.16 -11.81 15.12
CA ARG A 118 0.07 -10.51 15.76
C ARG A 118 0.52 -9.44 14.79
N GLU A 119 1.26 -9.86 13.77
CA GLU A 119 1.83 -8.95 12.80
C GLU A 119 1.90 -9.63 11.44
N VAL A 120 1.74 -8.85 10.38
CA VAL A 120 2.02 -9.27 9.01
C VAL A 120 3.10 -8.36 8.44
N GLN A 121 4.13 -8.94 7.85
CA GLN A 121 5.28 -8.23 7.29
C GLN A 121 5.41 -8.50 5.79
N ILE A 122 5.94 -7.52 5.07
CA ILE A 122 6.50 -7.71 3.74
C ILE A 122 8.03 -7.62 3.85
N THR A 123 8.73 -8.65 3.37
CA THR A 123 10.19 -8.72 3.33
C THR A 123 10.66 -9.06 1.92
N PRO A 124 11.92 -8.78 1.53
CA PRO A 124 12.53 -9.50 0.41
C PRO A 124 12.56 -10.99 0.74
N SER A 125 12.43 -11.85 -0.27
CA SER A 125 12.60 -13.29 -0.08
C SER A 125 14.01 -13.60 0.41
N ASP A 126 14.11 -14.63 1.26
CA ASP A 126 15.37 -15.05 1.91
C ASP A 126 16.04 -13.97 2.78
N SER A 127 15.28 -12.97 3.23
CA SER A 127 15.75 -11.87 4.07
C SER A 127 14.80 -11.60 5.24
N ASP A 128 15.36 -11.18 6.37
CA ASP A 128 14.59 -10.73 7.55
C ASP A 128 14.41 -9.21 7.61
N VAL A 129 14.83 -8.47 6.57
CA VAL A 129 14.61 -7.02 6.49
C VAL A 129 13.12 -6.75 6.27
N VAL A 130 12.49 -6.07 7.24
CA VAL A 130 11.09 -5.66 7.16
C VAL A 130 10.98 -4.38 6.33
N LEU A 131 10.19 -4.43 5.25
CA LEU A 131 9.95 -3.29 4.38
C LEU A 131 8.65 -2.57 4.72
N ALA A 132 7.63 -3.36 5.09
CA ALA A 132 6.36 -2.86 5.57
C ALA A 132 5.77 -3.85 6.59
N SER A 133 5.04 -3.33 7.58
CA SER A 133 4.43 -4.11 8.66
C SER A 133 2.98 -3.73 8.91
N ARG A 134 2.20 -4.64 9.49
CA ARG A 134 0.87 -4.36 10.01
C ARG A 134 0.56 -5.20 11.23
N ASP A 135 0.30 -4.53 12.35
CA ASP A 135 -0.25 -5.12 13.57
C ASP A 135 -1.73 -5.52 13.38
N LEU A 136 -2.15 -6.61 14.02
CA LEU A 136 -3.53 -7.13 14.03
C LEU A 136 -4.20 -7.06 15.42
#